data_AF-A0A9X8VMD2-F1
#
_entry.id   AF-A0A9X8VMD2-F1
#
_cell.length_a   1.000
_cell.length_b   1.000
_cell.length_c   1.000
_cell.angle_alpha   90.00
_cell.angle_beta   90.00
_cell.angle_gamma   90.00
#
_symmetry.space_group_name_H-M   'P 1'
#
loop_
_entity.id
_entity.type
_entity.pdbx_description
1 polymer ?
#
loop_
_entity_poly.entity_id
_entity_poly.type
_entity_poly.pdbx_seq_one_letter_code
_entity_poly.pdbx_strand_id
1 'polypeptide(L)' 'MLTQASFDGFTPQKPPHCFEAGTPNIAGVLGLAAALTWLSEQDMAAAERYSRELADQAEQRLAQLPGFRSFRSSGSSLLA' A
#
# COMPACT_ATOMS: atom_id res chain seq x y z
N MET A 1 14.99 -18.49 2.83
CA MET A 1 15.22 -19.52 3.86
C MET A 1 15.56 -20.86 3.22
N LEU A 2 16.27 -21.71 3.97
CA LEU A 2 16.81 -22.98 3.49
C LEU A 2 16.59 -24.07 4.54
N THR A 3 16.45 -25.31 4.08
CA THR A 3 16.29 -26.48 4.96
C THR A 3 17.63 -27.11 5.30
N GLN A 4 18.60 -27.05 4.40
CA GLN A 4 19.93 -27.62 4.55
C GLN A 4 20.98 -26.71 3.88
N ALA A 5 22.18 -26.67 4.46
CA ALA A 5 23.36 -26.03 3.90
C ALA A 5 24.61 -26.89 4.19
N SER A 6 25.53 -26.93 3.23
CA SER A 6 26.87 -27.49 3.33
C SER A 6 27.87 -26.54 2.64
N PHE A 7 29.16 -26.87 2.69
CA PHE A 7 30.17 -26.10 1.94
C PHE A 7 30.02 -26.23 0.42
N ASP A 8 29.34 -27.26 -0.06
CA ASP A 8 29.15 -27.54 -1.49
C ASP A 8 27.80 -27.03 -2.03
N GLY A 9 26.89 -26.55 -1.18
CA GLY A 9 25.60 -26.02 -1.62
C GLY A 9 24.52 -25.91 -0.53
N PHE A 10 23.27 -25.70 -0.95
CA PHE A 10 22.13 -25.61 -0.04
C PHE A 10 20.83 -26.08 -0.71
N THR A 11 19.86 -26.46 0.12
CA THR A 11 18.50 -26.81 -0.32
C THR A 11 17.53 -25.69 0.10
N PRO A 12 16.90 -24.98 -0.85
CA PRO A 12 15.94 -23.93 -0.50
C PRO A 12 14.66 -24.51 0.10
N GLN A 13 14.00 -23.74 0.96
CA GLN A 13 12.62 -24.04 1.35
C GLN A 13 11.66 -23.88 0.15
N LYS A 14 10.41 -24.36 0.29
CA LYS A 14 9.38 -24.08 -0.72
C LYS A 14 9.03 -22.58 -0.72
N PRO A 15 8.58 -22.01 -1.85
CA PRO A 15 7.98 -20.68 -1.87
C PRO A 15 6.81 -20.57 -0.87
N PRO A 16 6.63 -19.40 -0.20
CA PRO A 16 7.38 -18.15 -0.41
C PRO A 16 8.74 -18.10 0.32
N HIS A 17 8.97 -18.98 1.31
CA HIS A 17 10.08 -18.85 2.25
C HIS A 17 11.48 -18.91 1.62
N CYS A 18 11.67 -19.53 0.45
CA CYS A 18 12.96 -19.44 -0.25
C CYS A 18 13.37 -18.00 -0.55
N PHE A 19 12.42 -17.07 -0.74
CA PHE A 19 12.65 -15.66 -1.04
C PHE A 19 12.74 -14.75 0.19
N GLU A 20 12.53 -15.28 1.40
CA GLU A 20 12.49 -14.51 2.66
C GLU A 20 13.67 -14.89 3.55
N ALA A 21 14.90 -14.72 3.07
CA ALA A 21 16.08 -15.06 3.85
C ALA A 21 16.28 -14.13 5.07
N GLY A 22 16.93 -14.66 6.12
CA GLY A 22 17.21 -13.90 7.35
C GLY A 22 16.04 -13.91 8.35
N THR A 23 16.17 -13.06 9.37
CA THR A 23 15.12 -12.86 10.37
C THR A 23 13.98 -12.04 9.75
N PRO A 24 12.73 -12.52 9.78
CA PRO A 24 11.61 -11.76 9.24
C PRO A 24 11.43 -10.41 9.96
N ASN A 25 10.83 -9.44 9.26
CA ASN A 25 10.31 -8.24 9.92
C ASN A 25 8.99 -8.58 10.64
N ILE A 26 9.09 -9.28 11.78
CA ILE A 26 7.94 -9.81 12.51
C ILE A 26 6.98 -8.68 12.91
N ALA A 27 7.50 -7.56 13.42
CA ALA A 27 6.68 -6.42 13.80
C ALA A 27 5.94 -5.82 12.61
N GLY A 28 6.60 -5.69 11.46
CA GLY A 28 5.97 -5.23 10.22
C GLY A 28 4.86 -6.15 9.73
N VAL A 29 5.07 -7.48 9.77
CA VAL A 29 4.05 -8.46 9.38
C VAL A 29 2.84 -8.41 10.30
N LEU A 30 3.05 -8.37 11.61
CA LEU A 30 1.94 -8.26 12.58
C LEU A 30 1.19 -6.93 12.47
N GLY A 31 1.92 -5.82 12.28
CA GLY A 31 1.33 -4.50 12.09
C GLY A 31 0.50 -4.42 10.80
N LEU A 32 1.01 -4.97 9.69
CA LEU A 32 0.28 -5.02 8.43
C LEU A 32 -0.96 -5.93 8.55
N ALA A 33 -0.85 -7.08 9.21
CA ALA A 33 -1.99 -7.95 9.46
C ALA A 33 -3.09 -7.23 10.26
N ALA A 34 -2.71 -6.52 11.34
CA ALA A 34 -3.67 -5.75 12.14
C ALA A 34 -4.32 -4.62 11.32
N ALA A 35 -3.54 -3.90 10.51
CA ALA A 35 -4.05 -2.84 9.64
C ALA A 35 -5.05 -3.39 8.61
N LEU A 36 -4.75 -4.54 7.98
CA LEU A 36 -5.64 -5.19 7.02
C LEU A 36 -6.93 -5.71 7.68
N THR A 37 -6.83 -6.28 8.88
CA THR A 37 -8.02 -6.72 9.64
C THR A 37 -8.94 -5.54 9.92
N TRP A 38 -8.42 -4.46 10.51
CA TRP A 38 -9.21 -3.26 10.76
C TRP A 38 -9.79 -2.66 9.47
N LEU A 39 -9.00 -2.61 8.39
CA LEU A 39 -9.42 -2.07 7.10
C LEU A 39 -10.56 -2.90 6.48
N SER A 40 -10.57 -4.22 6.68
CA SER A 40 -11.61 -5.12 6.16
C SER A 40 -12.99 -4.90 6.77
N GLU A 41 -13.06 -4.23 7.92
CA GLU A 41 -14.30 -3.84 8.59
C GLU A 41 -14.88 -2.52 8.03
N GLN A 42 -14.11 -1.80 7.20
CA GLN A 42 -14.51 -0.50 6.64
C GLN A 42 -15.16 -0.66 5.26
N ASP A 43 -16.11 0.22 4.93
CA ASP A 43 -16.61 0.35 3.55
C ASP A 43 -15.59 1.11 2.70
N MET A 44 -14.73 0.35 2.01
CA MET A 44 -13.69 0.89 1.15
C MET A 44 -14.22 1.73 -0.01
N ALA A 45 -15.41 1.40 -0.53
CA ALA A 45 -16.01 2.15 -1.64
C ALA A 45 -16.54 3.50 -1.16
N ALA A 46 -17.18 3.54 0.01
CA ALA A 46 -17.61 4.79 0.63
C ALA A 46 -16.41 5.66 1.04
N ALA A 47 -15.37 5.07 1.61
CA ALA A 47 -14.15 5.78 1.99
C ALA A 47 -13.48 6.46 0.77
N GLU A 48 -13.25 5.71 -0.32
CA GLU A 48 -12.63 6.27 -1.53
C GLU A 48 -13.55 7.27 -2.24
N ARG A 49 -14.88 7.09 -2.22
CA ARG A 49 -15.81 8.11 -2.71
C ARG A 49 -15.66 9.42 -1.93
N TYR A 50 -15.65 9.35 -0.61
CA TYR A 50 -15.47 10.53 0.24
C TYR A 50 -14.14 11.23 -0.03
N SER A 51 -13.04 10.49 -0.13
CA SER A 51 -11.72 11.05 -0.44
C SER A 51 -11.69 11.75 -1.80
N ARG A 52 -12.34 11.19 -2.83
CA ARG A 52 -12.47 11.82 -4.16
C ARG A 52 -13.31 13.09 -4.13
N GLU A 53 -14.43 13.10 -3.39
CA GLU A 53 -15.27 14.28 -3.25
C GLU A 53 -14.50 15.46 -2.60
N LEU A 54 -13.64 15.17 -1.62
CA LEU A 54 -12.76 16.19 -1.04
C LEU A 54 -11.72 16.69 -2.05
N ALA A 55 -11.11 15.79 -2.82
CA ALA A 55 -10.15 16.16 -3.86
C ALA A 55 -10.82 17.00 -4.96
N ASP A 56 -12.03 16.65 -5.38
CA ASP A 56 -12.84 17.42 -6.35
C ASP A 56 -13.08 18.85 -5.86
N GLN A 57 -13.53 18.98 -4.61
CA GLN A 57 -13.77 20.30 -4.01
C GLN A 57 -12.49 21.12 -3.90
N ALA A 58 -11.38 20.50 -3.52
CA ALA A 58 -10.10 21.17 -3.41
C ALA A 58 -9.59 21.63 -4.78
N GLU A 59 -9.63 20.76 -5.79
CA GLU A 59 -9.25 21.10 -7.17
C GLU A 59 -10.10 22.24 -7.73
N GLN A 60 -11.43 22.20 -7.54
CA GLN A 60 -12.35 23.26 -7.99
C GLN A 60 -12.01 24.62 -7.39
N ARG A 61 -11.62 24.66 -6.10
CA ARG A 61 -11.24 25.91 -5.43
C ARG A 61 -9.87 26.40 -5.88
N LEU A 62 -8.90 25.48 -6.00
CA LEU A 62 -7.56 25.81 -6.48
C LEU A 62 -7.55 26.29 -7.93
N ALA A 63 -8.42 25.75 -8.78
CA ALA A 63 -8.59 26.16 -10.18
C ALA A 63 -9.03 27.63 -10.34
N GLN A 64 -9.53 28.26 -9.27
CA GLN A 64 -9.87 29.68 -9.28
C GLN A 64 -8.64 30.59 -9.09
N LEU A 65 -7.50 30.03 -8.65
CA LEU A 65 -6.28 30.79 -8.41
C LEU A 65 -5.47 30.97 -9.71
N PRO A 66 -5.01 32.18 -10.02
CA PRO A 66 -4.17 32.42 -11.19
C PRO A 66 -2.90 31.56 -11.17
N GLY A 67 -2.64 30.87 -12.28
CA GLY A 67 -1.45 30.02 -12.43
C GLY A 67 -1.58 28.62 -11.85
N PHE A 68 -2.73 28.24 -11.28
CA PHE A 68 -2.94 26.86 -10.88
C PHE A 68 -2.99 25.93 -12.09
N ARG A 69 -2.34 24.78 -11.97
CA ARG A 69 -2.35 23.69 -12.95
C ARG A 69 -2.46 22.37 -12.20
N SER A 70 -3.50 21.61 -12.51
CA SER A 70 -3.67 20.26 -11.99
C SER A 70 -3.00 19.23 -12.92
N PHE A 71 -2.45 18.17 -12.31
CA PHE A 71 -2.01 16.95 -12.98
C PHE A 71 -2.83 15.74 -12.54
N ARG A 72 -3.87 15.97 -11.74
CA ARG A 72 -4.76 14.94 -11.25
C ARG A 72 -5.43 14.20 -12.41
N SER A 73 -5.39 12.87 -12.37
CA SER A 73 -6.21 12.05 -13.25
C SER A 73 -7.66 12.01 -12.75
N SER A 74 -8.61 12.02 -13.68
CA SER A 74 -10.05 12.07 -13.38
C SER A 74 -10.45 10.98 -12.39
N GLY A 75 -11.05 11.39 -11.27
CA GLY A 75 -11.51 10.47 -10.24
C GLY A 75 -10.43 9.92 -9.31
N SER A 76 -9.23 10.50 -9.27
CA SER A 76 -8.23 10.20 -8.24
C SER A 76 -8.58 10.87 -6.91
N SER A 77 -8.37 10.22 -5.76
CA SER A 77 -8.47 10.88 -4.45
C SER A 77 -7.26 11.75 -4.10
N LEU A 78 -6.23 11.77 -4.96
CA LEU A 78 -5.00 12.54 -4.78
C LEU A 78 -4.89 13.66 -5.83
N LEU A 79 -4.39 14.82 -5.39
CA LEU A 79 -4.13 16.01 -6.22
C LEU A 79 -2.70 16.06 -6.81
N ALA A 80 -1.87 15.06 -6.49
CA ALA A 80 -0.46 14.98 -6.91
C ALA A 80 -0.31 14.33 -8.28
#